data_AF-L8LJR5-F1
#
_entry.id   AF-L8LJR5-F1
#
_cell.length_a   1.000
_cell.length_b   1.000
_cell.length_c   1.000
_cell.angle_alpha   90.00
_cell.angle_beta   90.00
_cell.angle_gamma   90.00
#
_symmetry.space_group_name_H-M   'P 1'
#
loop_
_entity.id
_entity.type
_entity.pdbx_description
1 polymer ?
#
loop_
_entity_poly.entity_id
_entity_poly.type
_entity_poly.pdbx_seq_one_letter_code
_entity_poly.pdbx_strand_id
1 'polypeptide(L)'
;MNNRYSFIGGKQGLWKVVDIRGIFGPSLDLVERVNVVNDAVKELPADSAWVLQSFTSNVRYAIRDEINVLRGVQPMLNRPEAVSAMLIPIKKSAQWWEMAQDERRAIFEEKSHHTAVGLEYLPGVARQLHHCRDLGEPFDFLTWFEFAPEYTTAFDELLLRMRATKEWEYVEREVEVRLERDDVEQYSVSLGQVKPN
;
A
#
# COMPACT_ATOMS: atom_id res chain seq x y z
N MET A 1 -5.41 -11.88 -16.67
CA MET A 1 -4.56 -10.83 -16.06
C MET A 1 -4.04 -11.36 -14.74
N ASN A 2 -2.73 -11.20 -14.48
CA ASN A 2 -2.12 -11.63 -13.23
C ASN A 2 -2.56 -10.69 -12.09
N ASN A 3 -3.09 -11.25 -11.01
CA ASN A 3 -3.50 -10.49 -9.83
C ASN A 3 -2.47 -10.56 -8.70
N ARG A 4 -1.36 -11.28 -8.91
CA ARG A 4 -0.23 -11.38 -7.96
C ARG A 4 0.66 -10.16 -8.09
N TYR A 5 1.15 -9.71 -6.94
CA TYR A 5 2.12 -8.64 -6.83
C TYR A 5 3.20 -9.00 -5.81
N SER A 6 4.42 -8.52 -6.05
CA SER A 6 5.52 -8.59 -5.09
C SER A 6 6.10 -7.20 -4.87
N PHE A 7 6.30 -6.83 -3.61
CA PHE A 7 6.98 -5.62 -3.18
C PHE A 7 8.36 -6.04 -2.67
N ILE A 8 9.41 -5.60 -3.33
CA ILE A 8 10.78 -6.07 -3.11
C ILE A 8 11.60 -4.91 -2.57
N GLY A 9 12.01 -4.99 -1.31
CA GLY A 9 12.89 -4.01 -0.70
C GLY A 9 14.34 -4.41 -0.90
N GLY A 10 15.13 -3.52 -1.50
CA GLY A 10 16.54 -3.77 -1.79
C GLY A 10 17.26 -2.54 -2.33
N LYS A 11 18.22 -2.76 -3.22
CA LYS A 11 18.96 -1.68 -3.91
C LYS A 11 18.33 -1.22 -5.22
N GLN A 12 17.37 -1.98 -5.75
CA GLN A 12 16.76 -1.74 -7.06
C GLN A 12 15.26 -1.47 -6.94
N GLY A 13 14.71 -0.71 -7.87
CA GLY A 13 13.29 -0.40 -7.94
C GLY A 13 13.01 1.04 -8.34
N LEU A 14 11.80 1.27 -8.85
CA LEU A 14 11.37 2.60 -9.27
C LEU A 14 11.29 3.59 -8.09
N TRP A 15 10.92 3.08 -6.92
CA TRP A 15 10.63 3.90 -5.74
C TRP A 15 11.83 3.93 -4.79
N LYS A 16 12.37 5.12 -4.56
CA LYS A 16 13.39 5.36 -3.53
C LYS A 16 12.73 5.39 -2.15
N VAL A 17 13.35 4.75 -1.16
CA VAL A 17 12.90 4.80 0.22
C VAL A 17 13.36 6.09 0.88
N VAL A 18 12.40 6.85 1.41
CA VAL A 18 12.63 8.04 2.20
C VAL A 18 12.76 7.68 3.68
N ASP A 19 11.87 6.82 4.17
CA ASP A 19 11.82 6.42 5.58
C ASP A 19 11.10 5.07 5.75
N ILE A 20 11.46 4.32 6.80
CA ILE A 20 10.75 3.11 7.24
C ILE A 20 10.50 3.21 8.74
N ARG A 21 9.23 3.19 9.14
CA ARG A 21 8.82 3.27 10.55
C ARG A 21 8.00 2.05 10.95
N GLY A 22 8.48 1.31 11.94
CA GLY A 22 7.66 0.33 12.65
C GLY A 22 6.69 1.05 13.58
N ILE A 23 5.40 1.06 13.24
CA ILE A 23 4.35 1.72 14.03
C ILE A 23 3.87 0.79 15.14
N PHE A 24 3.57 -0.46 14.79
CA PHE A 24 3.22 -1.53 15.73
C PHE A 24 3.99 -2.81 15.39
N GLY A 25 4.51 -3.48 16.42
CA GLY A 25 5.25 -4.72 16.26
C GLY A 25 6.60 -4.57 15.52
N PRO A 26 7.17 -5.66 15.01
CA PRO A 26 8.47 -5.63 14.33
C PRO A 26 8.44 -4.84 13.02
N SER A 27 9.42 -3.96 12.81
CA SER A 27 9.61 -3.22 11.56
C SER A 27 10.09 -4.13 10.40
N LEU A 28 10.32 -3.53 9.23
CA LEU A 28 11.10 -4.08 8.13
C LEU A 28 12.53 -3.53 8.16
N ASP A 29 13.47 -4.28 7.58
CA ASP A 29 14.84 -3.82 7.38
C ASP A 29 14.88 -2.60 6.46
N LEU A 30 15.78 -1.65 6.77
CA LEU A 30 16.02 -0.48 5.94
C LEU A 30 16.62 -0.90 4.59
N VAL A 31 16.09 -0.36 3.51
CA VAL A 31 16.51 -0.61 2.14
C VAL A 31 16.56 0.70 1.36
N GLU A 32 17.27 0.72 0.23
CA GLU A 32 17.41 1.94 -0.57
C GLU A 32 16.20 2.19 -1.47
N ARG A 33 15.61 1.11 -2.01
CA ARG A 33 14.55 1.17 -3.02
C ARG A 33 13.54 0.04 -2.83
N VAL A 34 12.33 0.28 -3.34
CA VAL A 34 11.26 -0.71 -3.46
C VAL A 34 10.93 -0.90 -4.93
N ASN A 35 10.99 -2.15 -5.39
CA ASN A 35 10.48 -2.56 -6.68
C ASN A 35 9.10 -3.21 -6.52
N VAL A 36 8.12 -2.74 -7.29
CA VAL A 36 6.75 -3.28 -7.28
C VAL A 36 6.50 -3.98 -8.60
N VAL A 37 6.27 -5.29 -8.57
CA VAL A 37 6.07 -6.10 -9.79
C VAL A 37 4.71 -6.77 -9.78
N ASN A 38 4.04 -6.82 -10.93
CA ASN A 38 2.79 -7.58 -11.15
C ASN A 38 3.12 -9.06 -11.41
N ASP A 39 3.88 -9.67 -10.51
CA ASP A 39 4.17 -11.10 -10.56
C ASP A 39 4.52 -11.66 -9.17
N ALA A 40 4.50 -12.99 -9.05
CA ALA A 40 4.97 -13.70 -7.87
C ALA A 40 6.49 -13.95 -7.97
N VAL A 41 7.24 -13.44 -7.00
CA VAL A 41 8.68 -13.63 -6.90
C VAL A 41 8.98 -14.77 -5.93
N LYS A 42 9.42 -15.92 -6.46
CA LYS A 42 9.63 -17.14 -5.67
C LYS A 42 10.88 -17.13 -4.79
N GLU A 43 11.92 -16.45 -5.25
CA GLU A 43 13.22 -16.38 -4.58
C GLU A 43 13.56 -14.93 -4.28
N LEU A 44 14.17 -14.68 -3.12
CA LEU A 44 14.64 -13.36 -2.75
C LEU A 44 15.70 -12.92 -3.77
N PRO A 45 15.47 -11.84 -4.55
CA PRO A 45 16.45 -11.41 -5.54
C PRO A 45 17.76 -11.02 -4.86
N ALA A 46 18.87 -11.17 -5.57
CA ALA A 46 20.16 -10.65 -5.12
C ALA A 46 20.03 -9.16 -4.76
N ASP A 47 20.74 -8.72 -3.71
CA ASP A 47 20.66 -7.35 -3.17
C ASP A 47 19.27 -6.90 -2.64
N SER A 48 18.38 -7.85 -2.34
CA SER A 48 17.11 -7.58 -1.65
C SER A 48 17.17 -8.03 -0.19
N ALA A 49 16.59 -7.25 0.72
CA ALA A 49 16.47 -7.60 2.13
C ALA A 49 15.15 -8.33 2.43
N TRP A 50 14.08 -7.96 1.72
CA TRP A 50 12.76 -8.55 1.93
C TRP A 50 11.91 -8.55 0.65
N VAL A 51 10.96 -9.50 0.60
CA VAL A 51 9.90 -9.57 -0.41
C VAL A 51 8.58 -9.75 0.34
N LEU A 52 7.59 -8.93 0.01
CA LEU A 52 6.22 -9.09 0.47
C LEU A 52 5.34 -9.47 -0.72
N GLN A 53 4.72 -10.64 -0.64
CA GLN A 53 3.87 -11.14 -1.71
C GLN A 53 2.40 -10.85 -1.43
N SER A 54 1.61 -10.59 -2.48
CA SER A 54 0.20 -10.24 -2.30
C SER A 54 -0.63 -10.44 -3.55
N PHE A 55 -1.94 -10.31 -3.44
CA PHE A 55 -2.84 -10.32 -4.59
C PHE A 55 -3.97 -9.32 -4.48
N THR A 56 -4.43 -8.79 -5.61
CA THR A 56 -5.70 -8.06 -5.66
C THR A 56 -6.89 -9.03 -5.66
N SER A 57 -7.98 -8.66 -4.99
CA SER A 57 -9.14 -9.53 -4.77
C SER A 57 -10.47 -8.79 -4.98
N ASN A 58 -11.58 -9.51 -4.83
CA ASN A 58 -12.91 -8.91 -4.81
C ASN A 58 -13.14 -8.09 -3.52
N VAL A 59 -14.10 -7.17 -3.58
CA VAL A 59 -14.56 -6.36 -2.44
C VAL A 59 -15.05 -7.26 -1.31
N ARG A 60 -14.67 -6.93 -0.07
CA ARG A 60 -15.03 -7.67 1.15
C ARG A 60 -16.07 -6.98 2.04
N TYR A 61 -16.11 -5.64 2.03
CA TYR A 61 -16.97 -4.87 2.94
C TYR A 61 -17.84 -3.83 2.24
N ALA A 62 -17.30 -3.12 1.26
CA ALA A 62 -17.99 -1.98 0.67
C ALA A 62 -19.30 -2.40 -0.02
N ILE A 63 -20.37 -1.65 0.26
CA ILE A 63 -21.69 -1.86 -0.36
C ILE A 63 -21.79 -1.13 -1.71
N ARG A 64 -22.89 -1.36 -2.44
CA ARG A 64 -23.08 -0.81 -3.79
C ARG A 64 -22.91 0.71 -3.85
N ASP A 65 -23.53 1.43 -2.93
CA ASP A 65 -23.52 2.89 -2.96
C ASP A 65 -22.13 3.45 -2.68
N GLU A 66 -21.42 2.88 -1.69
CA GLU A 66 -20.02 3.21 -1.40
C GLU A 66 -19.11 2.95 -2.61
N ILE A 67 -19.28 1.81 -3.29
CA ILE A 67 -18.54 1.50 -4.52
C ILE A 67 -18.82 2.54 -5.61
N ASN A 68 -20.07 2.95 -5.79
CA ASN A 68 -20.45 3.93 -6.80
C ASN A 68 -19.80 5.29 -6.51
N VAL A 69 -19.84 5.75 -5.27
CA VAL A 69 -19.20 7.00 -4.84
C VAL A 69 -17.68 6.92 -5.06
N LEU A 70 -17.04 5.86 -4.57
CA LEU A 70 -15.60 5.65 -4.73
C LEU A 70 -15.17 5.67 -6.20
N ARG A 71 -15.90 4.97 -7.08
CA ARG A 71 -15.59 4.94 -8.52
C ARG A 71 -15.76 6.29 -9.21
N GLY A 72 -16.62 7.16 -8.66
CA GLY A 72 -16.83 8.50 -9.20
C GLY A 72 -15.68 9.47 -8.93
N VAL A 73 -14.87 9.23 -7.88
CA VAL A 73 -13.86 10.20 -7.42
C VAL A 73 -12.44 9.64 -7.27
N GLN A 74 -12.27 8.31 -7.19
CA GLN A 74 -10.94 7.74 -6.98
C GLN A 74 -10.05 7.94 -8.21
N PRO A 75 -8.82 8.46 -8.02
CA PRO A 75 -7.89 8.64 -9.13
C PRO A 75 -7.26 7.29 -9.52
N MET A 76 -6.69 7.25 -10.72
CA MET A 76 -5.85 6.14 -11.18
C MET A 76 -4.48 6.17 -10.50
N LEU A 77 -3.81 5.01 -10.43
CA LEU A 77 -2.38 4.93 -10.10
C LEU A 77 -1.51 5.45 -11.26
N ASN A 78 -0.23 5.70 -10.98
CA ASN A 78 0.77 6.14 -11.95
C ASN A 78 0.45 7.49 -12.61
N ARG A 79 -0.24 8.38 -11.89
CA ARG A 79 -0.38 9.76 -12.34
C ARG A 79 1.01 10.42 -12.39
N PRO A 80 1.31 11.26 -13.40
CA PRO A 80 2.61 11.91 -13.51
C PRO A 80 2.98 12.72 -12.26
N GLU A 81 2.02 13.44 -11.69
CA GLU A 81 2.20 14.25 -10.48
C GLU A 81 2.35 13.43 -9.19
N ALA A 82 1.90 12.16 -9.19
CA ALA A 82 1.94 11.29 -8.02
C ALA A 82 3.33 10.66 -7.84
N VAL A 83 4.29 11.49 -7.45
CA VAL A 83 5.70 11.11 -7.22
C VAL A 83 5.99 10.71 -5.77
N SER A 84 5.05 10.91 -4.85
CA SER A 84 5.11 10.37 -3.48
C SER A 84 4.25 9.13 -3.35
N ALA A 85 4.71 8.15 -2.59
CA ALA A 85 3.95 6.95 -2.28
C ALA A 85 4.15 6.47 -0.84
N MET A 86 3.22 5.63 -0.40
CA MET A 86 3.30 4.94 0.88
C MET A 86 2.89 3.49 0.69
N LEU A 87 3.77 2.57 1.09
CA LEU A 87 3.43 1.18 1.35
C LEU A 87 3.19 1.00 2.84
N ILE A 88 2.01 0.52 3.22
CA ILE A 88 1.68 0.19 4.61
C ILE A 88 1.25 -1.28 4.69
N PRO A 89 2.16 -2.19 5.06
CA PRO A 89 1.83 -3.57 5.41
C PRO A 89 1.13 -3.61 6.77
N ILE A 90 -0.02 -4.29 6.84
CA ILE A 90 -0.86 -4.33 8.04
C ILE A 90 -1.19 -5.79 8.38
N LYS A 91 -1.06 -6.15 9.66
CA LYS A 91 -1.53 -7.40 10.24
C LYS A 91 -2.60 -7.12 11.29
N LYS A 92 -3.71 -7.84 11.21
CA LYS A 92 -4.76 -7.81 12.23
C LYS A 92 -4.69 -9.04 13.13
N SER A 93 -5.20 -8.88 14.34
CA SER A 93 -5.18 -9.91 15.38
C SER A 93 -6.05 -11.12 15.05
N ALA A 94 -5.79 -12.24 15.73
CA ALA A 94 -6.62 -13.44 15.63
C ALA A 94 -8.10 -13.16 15.94
N GLN A 95 -8.36 -12.35 16.98
CA GLN A 95 -9.71 -11.94 17.37
C GLN A 95 -10.46 -11.25 16.22
N TRP A 96 -9.77 -10.45 15.39
CA TRP A 96 -10.39 -9.89 14.20
C TRP A 96 -10.86 -10.95 13.23
N TRP A 97 -10.02 -11.96 12.99
CA TRP A 97 -10.30 -13.00 12.01
C TRP A 97 -11.32 -14.05 12.50
N GLU A 98 -11.53 -14.17 13.80
CA GLU A 98 -12.56 -15.02 14.41
C GLU A 98 -13.97 -14.39 14.33
N MET A 99 -14.06 -13.06 14.19
CA MET A 99 -15.34 -12.36 14.06
C MET A 99 -16.08 -12.73 12.77
N ALA A 100 -17.40 -12.81 12.89
CA ALA A 100 -18.31 -12.97 11.77
C ALA A 100 -18.26 -11.76 10.82
N GLN A 101 -18.84 -11.93 9.63
CA GLN A 101 -18.74 -10.93 8.55
C GLN A 101 -19.46 -9.63 8.90
N ASP A 102 -20.63 -9.72 9.54
CA ASP A 102 -21.42 -8.59 10.02
C ASP A 102 -20.70 -7.84 11.14
N GLU A 103 -20.10 -8.55 12.10
CA GLU A 103 -19.31 -7.94 13.18
C GLU A 103 -18.13 -7.13 12.64
N ARG A 104 -17.35 -7.71 11.71
CA ARG A 104 -16.24 -7.00 11.04
C ARG A 104 -16.72 -5.81 10.24
N ARG A 105 -17.84 -5.93 9.50
CA ARG A 105 -18.39 -4.83 8.69
C ARG A 105 -18.87 -3.68 9.58
N ALA A 106 -19.54 -3.97 10.70
CA ALA A 106 -19.97 -2.96 11.65
C ALA A 106 -18.77 -2.20 12.24
N ILE A 107 -17.68 -2.88 12.57
CA ILE A 107 -16.46 -2.20 13.03
C ILE A 107 -15.82 -1.38 11.91
N PHE A 108 -15.68 -1.95 10.71
CA PHE A 108 -15.03 -1.30 9.56
C PHE A 108 -15.72 0.01 9.17
N GLU A 109 -17.05 0.05 9.07
CA GLU A 109 -17.73 1.26 8.58
C GLU A 109 -18.64 1.94 9.59
N GLU A 110 -19.47 1.20 10.30
CA GLU A 110 -20.48 1.83 11.18
C GLU A 110 -19.82 2.50 12.39
N LYS A 111 -18.70 1.94 12.87
CA LYS A 111 -17.95 2.47 14.03
C LYS A 111 -16.69 3.24 13.65
N SER A 112 -16.03 2.86 12.56
CA SER A 112 -14.74 3.44 12.16
C SER A 112 -14.83 4.34 10.94
N HIS A 113 -15.96 4.28 10.21
CA HIS A 113 -16.20 5.11 9.02
C HIS A 113 -15.04 5.02 8.00
N HIS A 114 -14.45 3.83 7.82
CA HIS A 114 -13.24 3.66 7.02
C HIS A 114 -13.40 4.21 5.60
N THR A 115 -14.51 3.88 4.94
CA THR A 115 -14.76 4.37 3.57
C THR A 115 -15.10 5.85 3.57
N ALA A 116 -15.97 6.29 4.49
CA ALA A 116 -16.40 7.69 4.56
C ALA A 116 -15.22 8.65 4.87
N VAL A 117 -14.35 8.30 5.82
CA VAL A 117 -13.14 9.08 6.12
C VAL A 117 -12.17 9.04 4.93
N GLY A 118 -11.93 7.86 4.34
CA GLY A 118 -11.04 7.74 3.19
C GLY A 118 -11.49 8.56 1.97
N LEU A 119 -12.80 8.72 1.78
CA LEU A 119 -13.40 9.55 0.72
C LEU A 119 -12.99 11.02 0.82
N GLU A 120 -12.78 11.56 2.02
CA GLU A 120 -12.39 12.95 2.24
C GLU A 120 -11.00 13.29 1.66
N TYR A 121 -10.17 12.26 1.42
CA TYR A 121 -8.81 12.40 0.88
C TYR A 121 -8.73 12.10 -0.63
N LEU A 122 -9.87 11.85 -1.27
CA LEU A 122 -9.99 11.73 -2.73
C LEU A 122 -10.38 13.09 -3.33
N PRO A 123 -9.90 13.43 -4.55
CA PRO A 123 -9.10 12.64 -5.47
C PRO A 123 -7.57 12.79 -5.26
N GLY A 124 -7.12 13.39 -4.15
CA GLY A 124 -5.69 13.63 -3.90
C GLY A 124 -4.87 12.33 -3.84
N VAL A 125 -5.43 11.30 -3.20
CA VAL A 125 -4.74 10.04 -2.91
C VAL A 125 -5.27 8.89 -3.79
N ALA A 126 -4.41 8.32 -4.63
CA ALA A 126 -4.70 7.04 -5.28
C ALA A 126 -4.41 5.89 -4.33
N ARG A 127 -5.15 4.78 -4.45
CA ARG A 127 -4.95 3.62 -3.57
C ARG A 127 -5.13 2.28 -4.28
N GLN A 128 -4.40 1.27 -3.81
CA GLN A 128 -4.59 -0.13 -4.17
C GLN A 128 -4.50 -1.01 -2.92
N LEU A 129 -5.49 -1.89 -2.76
CA LEU A 129 -5.51 -2.86 -1.69
C LEU A 129 -5.04 -4.22 -2.20
N HIS A 130 -4.07 -4.81 -1.50
CA HIS A 130 -3.62 -6.17 -1.73
C HIS A 130 -3.83 -7.03 -0.47
N HIS A 131 -4.24 -8.27 -0.69
CA HIS A 131 -4.42 -9.27 0.36
C HIS A 131 -3.23 -10.23 0.35
N CYS A 132 -2.78 -10.66 1.52
CA CYS A 132 -1.66 -11.59 1.65
C CYS A 132 -1.77 -12.60 2.80
N ARG A 133 -2.73 -12.43 3.73
CA ARG A 133 -2.97 -13.41 4.82
C ARG A 133 -3.06 -14.85 4.33
N ASP A 134 -3.86 -15.09 3.30
CA ASP A 134 -4.15 -16.44 2.79
C ASP A 134 -2.96 -17.08 2.04
N LEU A 135 -1.86 -16.35 1.88
CA LEU A 135 -0.59 -16.86 1.35
C LEU A 135 0.36 -17.32 2.45
N GLY A 136 0.03 -17.09 3.72
CA GLY A 136 0.94 -17.33 4.85
C GLY A 136 1.99 -16.23 5.06
N GLU A 137 1.78 -15.06 4.46
CA GLU A 137 2.68 -13.90 4.60
C GLU A 137 2.66 -13.35 6.03
N PRO A 138 3.72 -12.62 6.45
CA PRO A 138 3.80 -12.07 7.81
C PRO A 138 2.86 -10.88 8.06
N PHE A 139 2.13 -10.42 7.04
CA PHE A 139 1.09 -9.41 7.09
C PHE A 139 -0.20 -9.95 6.47
N ASP A 140 -1.32 -9.28 6.74
CA ASP A 140 -2.60 -9.68 6.17
C ASP A 140 -2.97 -8.88 4.91
N PHE A 141 -2.54 -7.62 4.88
CA PHE A 141 -2.76 -6.70 3.78
C PHE A 141 -1.48 -5.94 3.45
N LEU A 142 -1.28 -5.65 2.16
CA LEU A 142 -0.36 -4.60 1.71
C LEU A 142 -1.21 -3.48 1.12
N THR A 143 -1.21 -2.32 1.78
CA THR A 143 -1.95 -1.15 1.31
C THR A 143 -0.98 -0.19 0.63
N TRP A 144 -1.34 0.22 -0.58
CA TRP A 144 -0.51 1.06 -1.44
C TRP A 144 -1.22 2.36 -1.73
N PHE A 145 -0.50 3.48 -1.58
CA PHE A 145 -1.00 4.82 -1.82
C PHE A 145 -0.02 5.62 -2.67
N GLU A 146 -0.52 6.42 -3.61
CA GLU A 146 0.27 7.35 -4.44
C GLU A 146 -0.39 8.73 -4.46
N PHE A 147 0.39 9.80 -4.33
CA PHE A 147 -0.12 11.16 -4.29
C PHE A 147 0.96 12.17 -4.69
N ALA A 148 0.53 13.37 -5.08
CA ALA A 148 1.44 14.49 -5.29
C ALA A 148 1.98 15.02 -3.95
N PRO A 149 3.20 15.60 -3.91
CA PRO A 149 3.82 16.07 -2.67
C PRO A 149 2.96 17.03 -1.85
N GLU A 150 2.12 17.84 -2.50
CA GLU A 150 1.17 18.76 -1.86
C GLU A 150 0.14 18.07 -0.95
N TYR A 151 -0.13 16.79 -1.15
CA TYR A 151 -1.06 16.00 -0.34
C TYR A 151 -0.39 15.28 0.84
N THR A 152 0.92 15.44 1.05
CA THR A 152 1.66 14.74 2.11
C THR A 152 1.05 14.99 3.49
N THR A 153 0.81 16.26 3.86
CA THR A 153 0.23 16.61 5.16
C THR A 153 -1.18 16.04 5.33
N ALA A 154 -2.01 16.08 4.28
CA ALA A 154 -3.35 15.50 4.32
C ALA A 154 -3.30 13.98 4.49
N PHE A 155 -2.37 13.30 3.81
CA PHE A 155 -2.20 11.87 3.98
C PHE A 155 -1.71 11.50 5.39
N ASP A 156 -0.79 12.26 5.97
CA ASP A 156 -0.35 12.05 7.35
C ASP A 156 -1.51 12.23 8.35
N GLU A 157 -2.40 13.21 8.12
CA GLU A 157 -3.63 13.38 8.89
C GLU A 157 -4.58 12.18 8.77
N LEU A 158 -4.77 11.65 7.56
CA LEU A 158 -5.56 10.43 7.32
C LEU A 158 -5.03 9.27 8.18
N LEU A 159 -3.71 9.06 8.21
CA LEU A 159 -3.11 7.98 9.02
C LEU A 159 -3.41 8.15 10.51
N LEU A 160 -3.30 9.38 11.03
CA LEU A 160 -3.64 9.67 12.43
C LEU A 160 -5.11 9.39 12.72
N ARG A 161 -6.02 9.79 11.83
CA ARG A 161 -7.46 9.52 11.98
C ARG A 161 -7.77 8.03 11.97
N MET A 162 -7.19 7.28 11.01
CA MET A 162 -7.38 5.84 10.91
C MET A 162 -6.88 5.11 12.15
N ARG A 163 -5.71 5.47 12.67
CA ARG A 163 -5.12 4.89 13.89
C ARG A 163 -5.92 5.15 15.15
N ALA A 164 -6.75 6.20 15.17
CA ALA A 164 -7.64 6.52 16.27
C ALA A 164 -8.98 5.76 16.22
N THR A 165 -9.24 4.97 15.17
CA THR A 165 -10.53 4.27 14.99
C THR A 165 -10.62 2.97 15.80
N LYS A 166 -11.85 2.49 15.98
CA LYS A 166 -12.13 1.18 16.58
C LYS A 166 -11.52 0.03 15.77
N GLU A 167 -11.45 0.16 14.45
CA GLU A 167 -10.84 -0.84 13.58
C GLU A 167 -9.35 -1.03 13.91
N TRP A 168 -8.64 0.05 14.23
CA TRP A 168 -7.20 0.01 14.48
C TRP A 168 -6.81 -0.64 15.82
N GLU A 169 -7.75 -0.77 16.76
CA GLU A 169 -7.54 -1.56 17.98
C GLU A 169 -7.24 -3.05 17.69
N TYR A 170 -7.57 -3.52 16.49
CA TYR A 170 -7.32 -4.89 16.04
C TYR A 170 -6.04 -5.03 15.19
N VAL A 171 -5.29 -3.95 14.97
CA VAL A 171 -4.00 -4.00 14.25
C VAL A 171 -2.90 -4.38 15.23
N GLU A 172 -2.16 -5.44 14.93
CA GLU A 172 -1.06 -5.93 15.77
C GLU A 172 0.33 -5.74 15.16
N ARG A 173 0.39 -5.47 13.85
CA ARG A 173 1.63 -5.11 13.16
C ARG A 173 1.35 -4.12 12.04
N GLU A 174 2.10 -3.03 12.01
CA GLU A 174 2.00 -1.98 11.01
C GLU A 174 3.37 -1.36 10.78
N VAL A 175 3.73 -1.20 9.50
CA VAL A 175 4.97 -0.54 9.09
C VAL A 175 4.63 0.52 8.05
N GLU A 176 5.14 1.73 8.18
CA GLU A 176 5.13 2.71 7.10
C GLU A 176 6.43 2.60 6.30
N VAL A 177 6.33 2.50 4.97
CA VAL A 177 7.46 2.63 4.05
C VAL A 177 7.15 3.81 3.13
N ARG A 178 7.78 4.95 3.41
CA ARG A 178 7.59 6.20 2.65
C ARG A 178 8.52 6.20 1.44
N LEU A 179 7.95 6.56 0.30
CA LEU A 179 8.59 6.37 -1.00
C LEU A 179 8.49 7.63 -1.86
N GLU A 180 9.50 7.82 -2.69
CA GLU A 180 9.51 8.83 -3.76
C GLU A 180 9.92 8.19 -5.08
N ARG A 181 9.26 8.59 -6.17
CA ARG A 181 9.63 8.20 -7.54
C ARG A 181 10.56 9.27 -8.11
N ASP A 182 11.73 8.86 -8.57
CA ASP A 182 12.61 9.75 -9.32
C ASP A 182 11.96 10.14 -10.66
N ASP A 183 12.13 11.38 -11.10
CA ASP A 183 11.72 11.79 -12.43
C ASP A 183 12.46 10.94 -13.49
N VAL A 184 11.69 10.25 -14.32
CA VAL A 184 12.16 9.18 -15.22
C VAL A 184 13.06 9.68 -16.37
N GLU A 185 13.40 10.97 -16.42
CA GLU A 185 14.39 11.47 -17.38
C GLU A 185 15.82 10.96 -17.11
N GLN A 186 16.15 10.51 -15.90
CA GLN A 186 17.50 9.99 -15.61
C GLN A 186 17.69 8.49 -15.93
N TYR A 187 16.62 7.70 -15.96
CA TYR A 187 16.73 6.24 -16.18
C TYR A 187 16.89 5.86 -17.67
N SER A 188 16.38 6.69 -18.57
CA SER A 188 16.50 6.50 -20.03
C SER A 188 17.89 6.86 -20.57
N VAL A 189 18.63 7.73 -19.88
CA VAL A 189 20.00 8.12 -20.28
C VAL A 189 21.03 7.01 -19.94
N SER A 190 20.77 6.20 -18.91
CA SER A 190 21.69 5.12 -18.49
C SER A 190 21.62 3.82 -19.31
N LEU A 191 20.62 3.65 -20.19
CA LEU A 191 20.40 2.38 -20.90
C LEU A 191 20.34 2.48 -22.44
N GLY A 192 20.82 3.57 -23.05
CA GLY A 192 20.62 3.74 -24.49
C GLY A 192 21.55 4.70 -25.22
N GLN A 193 22.86 4.45 -25.21
CA GLN A 193 23.72 4.83 -26.34
C GLN A 193 24.74 3.73 -26.65
N VAL A 194 24.25 2.64 -27.25
CA VAL A 194 25.08 1.87 -28.20
C VAL A 194 24.58 2.26 -29.59
N LYS A 195 25.30 3.17 -30.24
CA LYS A 195 25.12 3.43 -31.67
C LYS A 195 25.69 2.25 -32.45
N PRO A 196 24.94 1.61 -33.36
CA PRO A 196 25.56 0.71 -34.32
C PRO A 196 26.35 1.53 -35.35
N ASN A 197 27.57 1.08 -35.62
CA ASN A 197 28.31 1.41 -36.84
C ASN A 197 27.65 0.74 -38.05
#